data_AF-A0A7S1D7A6-F1
#
_entry.id   AF-A0A7S1D7A6-F1
#
_cell.length_a   1.000
_cell.length_b   1.000
_cell.length_c   1.000
_cell.angle_alpha   90.00
_cell.angle_beta   90.00
_cell.angle_gamma   90.00
#
_symmetry.space_group_name_H-M   'P 1'
#
loop_
_entity.id
_entity.type
_entity.pdbx_description
1 polymer ?
#
loop_
_entity_poly.entity_id
_entity_poly.type
_entity_poly.pdbx_seq_one_letter_code
_entity_poly.pdbx_strand_id
1 'polypeptide(L)'
;DNPSLSGRIEDVSVPLCVLSALDDPLLSWENVAANEGYMHPSNLSKSGSGNLMLLLTKRGGHVGWPMGWNPSANKWAWMNGVVLTFAKAVDLARKENMN
;
A
#
# COMPACT_ATOMS: atom_id res chain seq x y z
N ASP A 1 27.90 2.45 13.19
CA ASP A 1 26.42 2.39 13.16
C ASP A 1 25.86 3.79 13.06
N ASN A 2 25.11 4.09 11.99
CA ASN A 2 24.61 5.43 11.70
C ASN A 2 23.20 5.59 12.32
N PRO A 3 22.99 6.45 13.35
CA PRO A 3 21.79 6.40 14.18
C PRO A 3 20.53 7.07 13.60
N SER A 4 20.43 7.34 12.30
CA SER A 4 19.44 8.32 11.79
C SER A 4 18.49 7.87 10.68
N LEU A 5 18.27 6.57 10.45
CA LEU A 5 17.15 6.12 9.61
C LEU A 5 16.29 5.17 10.43
N SER A 6 15.39 5.80 11.20
CA SER A 6 14.22 5.16 11.75
C SER A 6 13.47 4.49 10.58
N GLY A 7 13.41 3.17 10.55
CA GLY A 7 12.71 2.40 9.50
C GLY A 7 11.19 2.44 9.63
N ARG A 8 10.65 3.58 10.08
CA ARG A 8 9.25 3.73 10.44
C ARG A 8 8.44 4.25 9.26
N ILE A 9 7.17 3.88 9.25
CA ILE A 9 6.26 4.20 8.14
C ILE A 9 5.93 5.71 8.09
N GLU A 10 6.08 6.42 9.20
CA GLU A 10 6.00 7.88 9.26
C GLU A 10 7.13 8.63 8.55
N ASP A 11 8.26 7.98 8.30
CA ASP A 11 9.43 8.60 7.67
C ASP A 11 9.42 8.42 6.13
N VAL A 12 8.33 7.90 5.56
CA VAL A 12 8.18 7.68 4.12
C VAL A 12 8.15 9.02 3.37
N SER A 13 9.26 9.29 2.67
CA SER A 13 9.51 10.54 1.93
C SER A 13 9.15 10.47 0.44
N VAL A 14 8.79 9.28 -0.05
CA VAL A 14 8.39 9.05 -1.45
C VAL A 14 6.99 8.46 -1.49
N PRO A 15 6.20 8.72 -2.54
CA PRO A 15 4.90 8.09 -2.69
C PRO A 15 4.99 6.56 -2.61
N LEU A 16 4.32 5.98 -1.61
CA LEU A 16 4.32 4.56 -1.29
C LEU A 16 2.88 4.03 -1.31
N CYS A 17 2.66 2.97 -2.08
CA CYS A 17 1.40 2.23 -2.07
C CYS A 17 1.62 0.87 -1.41
N VAL A 18 0.84 0.61 -0.36
CA VAL A 18 0.77 -0.70 0.31
C VAL A 18 -0.59 -1.30 0.02
N LEU A 19 -0.60 -2.46 -0.60
CA LEU A 19 -1.81 -3.22 -0.92
C LEU A 19 -1.76 -4.55 -0.16
N SER A 20 -2.72 -4.79 0.73
CA SER A 20 -2.76 -5.98 1.59
C SER A 20 -4.16 -6.58 1.70
N ALA A 21 -4.24 -7.86 2.00
CA ALA A 21 -5.49 -8.58 2.26
C ALA A 21 -5.60 -8.94 3.75
N LEU A 22 -6.79 -8.80 4.32
CA LEU A 22 -7.07 -9.18 5.71
C LEU A 22 -7.06 -10.70 5.92
N ASP A 23 -7.29 -11.47 4.86
CA ASP A 23 -7.30 -12.93 4.85
C ASP A 23 -5.97 -13.54 4.37
N ASP A 24 -4.88 -12.78 4.33
CA ASP A 24 -3.54 -13.30 4.04
C ASP A 24 -3.12 -14.29 5.16
N PRO A 25 -2.89 -15.58 4.84
CA PRO A 25 -2.55 -16.59 5.83
C PRO A 25 -1.08 -16.56 6.28
N LEU A 26 -0.22 -15.77 5.63
CA LEU A 26 1.22 -15.72 5.88
C LEU A 26 1.65 -14.39 6.52
N LEU A 27 1.04 -13.27 6.12
CA LEU A 27 1.30 -11.96 6.69
C LEU A 27 0.02 -11.36 7.27
N SER A 28 -0.05 -11.26 8.59
CA SER A 28 -1.16 -10.57 9.26
C SER A 28 -1.24 -9.12 8.80
N TRP A 29 -2.47 -8.62 8.63
CA TRP A 29 -2.75 -7.21 8.37
C TRP A 29 -2.19 -6.29 9.48
N GLU A 30 -1.97 -6.83 10.67
CA GLU A 30 -1.36 -6.13 11.81
C GLU A 30 0.06 -5.63 11.53
N ASN A 31 0.73 -6.20 10.52
CA ASN A 31 2.03 -5.73 10.05
C ASN A 31 1.96 -4.41 9.27
N VAL A 32 0.77 -4.01 8.81
CA VAL A 32 0.57 -2.82 7.97
C VAL A 32 -0.39 -1.79 8.57
N ALA A 33 -1.24 -2.20 9.51
CA ALA A 33 -2.12 -1.32 10.28
C ALA A 33 -2.46 -1.93 11.63
N ALA A 34 -2.82 -1.12 12.62
CA ALA A 34 -3.30 -1.59 13.92
C ALA A 34 -4.53 -0.77 14.36
N ASN A 35 -5.29 -1.28 15.32
CA ASN A 35 -6.43 -0.52 15.88
C ASN A 35 -5.97 0.60 16.85
N GLU A 36 -4.70 0.61 17.25
CA GLU A 36 -4.14 1.57 18.20
C GLU A 36 -2.67 1.87 17.89
N GLY A 37 -2.10 2.90 18.54
CA GLY A 37 -0.70 3.25 18.42
C GLY A 37 -0.31 3.89 17.07
N TYR A 38 0.98 3.86 16.74
CA TYR A 38 1.54 4.51 15.53
C TYR A 38 0.99 3.94 14.23
N MET A 39 0.63 2.65 14.21
CA MET A 39 0.04 1.99 13.04
C MET A 39 -1.47 2.18 12.93
N HIS A 40 -2.09 3.00 13.79
CA HIS A 40 -3.50 3.34 13.65
C HIS A 40 -3.75 4.10 12.33
N PRO A 41 -4.81 3.79 11.55
CA PRO A 41 -5.06 4.43 10.26
C PRO A 41 -5.08 5.96 10.28
N SER A 42 -5.57 6.57 11.37
CA SER A 42 -5.56 8.04 11.51
C SER A 42 -4.16 8.60 11.74
N ASN A 43 -3.22 7.79 12.25
CA ASN A 43 -1.83 8.16 12.44
C ASN A 43 -1.03 7.87 11.16
N LEU A 44 -1.27 6.74 10.50
CA LEU A 44 -0.68 6.39 9.20
C LEU A 44 -1.01 7.40 8.09
N SER A 45 -2.23 7.93 8.08
CA SER A 45 -2.65 8.95 7.09
C SER A 45 -2.12 10.36 7.38
N LYS A 46 -1.67 10.60 8.62
CA LYS A 46 -1.10 11.87 9.07
C LYS A 46 0.43 11.83 9.16
N SER A 47 1.03 10.69 8.86
CA SER A 47 2.45 10.49 9.06
C SER A 47 3.27 11.07 7.90
N GLY A 48 4.38 11.72 8.24
CA GLY A 48 5.31 12.32 7.29
C GLY A 48 4.69 13.42 6.42
N SER A 49 4.86 13.28 5.11
CA SER A 49 4.47 14.25 4.07
C SER A 49 3.18 13.86 3.33
N GLY A 50 2.41 12.90 3.84
CA GLY A 50 1.17 12.43 3.18
C GLY A 50 1.42 11.52 1.99
N ASN A 51 2.59 10.87 1.94
CA ASN A 51 3.03 10.05 0.81
C ASN A 51 2.57 8.58 0.87
N LEU A 52 1.84 8.17 1.90
CA LEU A 52 1.39 6.79 2.08
C LEU A 52 -0.05 6.61 1.61
N MET A 53 -0.25 5.63 0.72
CA MET A 53 -1.55 5.06 0.40
C MET A 53 -1.61 3.61 0.89
N LEU A 54 -2.46 3.34 1.88
CA LEU A 54 -2.74 1.99 2.35
C LEU A 54 -4.10 1.51 1.84
N LEU A 55 -4.11 0.42 1.07
CA LEU A 55 -5.32 -0.24 0.58
C LEU A 55 -5.45 -1.63 1.20
N LEU A 56 -6.40 -1.76 2.13
CA LEU A 56 -6.74 -3.02 2.78
C LEU A 56 -8.00 -3.61 2.16
N THR A 57 -7.92 -4.86 1.73
CA THR A 57 -9.06 -5.60 1.19
C THR A 57 -9.49 -6.70 2.14
N LYS A 58 -10.81 -6.97 2.21
CA LYS A 58 -11.32 -8.08 3.02
C LYS A 58 -10.80 -9.45 2.56
N ARG A 59 -10.57 -9.60 1.26
CA ARG A 59 -10.16 -10.85 0.62
C ARG A 59 -9.13 -10.60 -0.47
N GLY A 60 -8.17 -11.50 -0.56
CA GLY A 60 -7.09 -11.50 -1.55
C GLY A 60 -6.05 -12.58 -1.30
N GLY A 61 -5.90 -13.06 -0.06
CA GLY A 61 -4.86 -14.01 0.31
C GLY A 61 -3.44 -13.46 0.10
N HIS A 62 -2.43 -14.32 0.26
CA HIS A 62 -1.03 -13.91 0.20
C HIS A 62 -0.54 -13.60 -1.22
N VAL A 63 -0.95 -14.42 -2.20
CA VAL A 63 -0.43 -14.37 -3.58
C VAL A 63 -1.27 -13.43 -4.45
N GLY A 64 -2.08 -12.57 -3.85
CA GLY A 64 -2.84 -11.51 -4.52
C GLY A 64 -4.20 -11.95 -5.07
N TRP A 65 -4.85 -11.05 -5.80
CA TRP A 65 -6.28 -11.09 -6.15
C TRP A 65 -6.55 -11.74 -7.52
N PRO A 66 -6.71 -13.08 -7.59
CA PRO A 66 -7.08 -13.74 -8.83
C PRO A 66 -8.48 -13.30 -9.27
N MET A 67 -8.63 -13.05 -10.57
CA MET A 67 -9.90 -12.57 -11.14
C MET A 67 -10.64 -13.65 -11.91
N GLY A 68 -11.95 -13.75 -11.66
CA GLY A 68 -12.85 -14.68 -12.34
C GLY A 68 -12.72 -16.14 -11.91
N TRP A 69 -13.49 -17.02 -12.55
CA TRP A 69 -13.51 -18.45 -12.24
C TRP A 69 -12.21 -19.17 -12.65
N ASN A 70 -11.56 -18.70 -13.72
CA ASN A 70 -10.27 -19.21 -14.17
C ASN A 70 -9.17 -18.16 -13.92
N PRO A 71 -8.41 -18.29 -12.82
CA PRO A 71 -7.28 -17.41 -12.53
C PRO A 71 -6.24 -17.35 -13.64
N SER A 72 -6.10 -18.38 -14.48
CA SER A 72 -5.11 -18.33 -15.57
C SER A 72 -5.50 -17.34 -16.68
N ALA A 73 -6.80 -17.06 -16.83
CA ALA A 73 -7.31 -16.17 -17.88
C ALA A 73 -7.04 -14.70 -17.56
N ASN A 74 -7.33 -14.27 -16.31
CA ASN A 74 -7.20 -12.87 -15.90
C ASN A 74 -6.11 -12.62 -14.86
N LYS A 75 -5.52 -13.69 -14.31
CA LYS A 75 -4.42 -13.68 -13.35
C LYS A 75 -4.68 -12.64 -12.26
N TRP A 76 -3.72 -11.76 -12.03
CA TRP A 76 -3.75 -10.71 -11.02
C TRP A 76 -4.08 -9.34 -11.62
N ALA A 77 -4.89 -9.29 -12.68
CA ALA A 77 -5.19 -8.07 -13.41
C ALA A 77 -5.69 -6.93 -12.51
N TRP A 78 -6.49 -7.23 -11.49
CA TRP A 78 -6.98 -6.22 -10.56
C TRP A 78 -5.84 -5.56 -9.78
N MET A 79 -4.98 -6.35 -9.14
CA MET A 79 -3.89 -5.82 -8.32
C MET A 79 -2.89 -5.03 -9.17
N ASN A 80 -2.62 -5.52 -10.38
CA ASN A 80 -1.75 -4.84 -11.34
C ASN A 80 -2.39 -3.50 -11.76
N GLY A 81 -3.70 -3.49 -12.03
CA GLY A 81 -4.44 -2.28 -12.35
C GLY A 81 -4.40 -1.24 -11.24
N VAL A 82 -4.56 -1.66 -9.98
CA VAL A 82 -4.45 -0.78 -8.81
C VAL A 82 -3.07 -0.13 -8.74
N VAL A 83 -1.99 -0.94 -8.77
CA VAL A 83 -0.61 -0.44 -8.63
C VAL A 83 -0.23 0.46 -9.83
N LEU A 84 -0.64 0.10 -11.05
CA LEU A 84 -0.42 0.93 -12.23
C LEU A 84 -1.17 2.26 -12.16
N THR A 85 -2.39 2.25 -11.63
CA THR A 85 -3.19 3.48 -11.46
C THR A 85 -2.54 4.41 -10.44
N PHE A 86 -2.07 3.87 -9.31
CA PHE A 86 -1.30 4.64 -8.34
C PHE A 86 -0.04 5.25 -8.96
N ALA A 87 0.76 4.46 -9.68
CA ALA A 87 1.98 4.95 -10.32
C ALA A 87 1.70 6.09 -11.32
N LYS A 88 0.62 5.96 -12.12
CA LYS A 88 0.17 7.02 -13.03
C LYS A 88 -0.27 8.29 -12.29
N ALA A 89 -0.99 8.16 -11.19
CA ALA A 89 -1.43 9.30 -10.39
C ALA A 89 -0.21 10.05 -9.80
N VAL A 90 0.80 9.33 -9.33
CA VAL A 90 2.06 9.92 -8.84
C VAL A 90 2.81 10.66 -9.96
N ASP A 91 2.92 10.07 -11.14
CA ASP A 91 3.56 10.71 -12.30
C ASP A 91 2.83 11.99 -12.72
N LEU A 92 1.49 11.96 -12.75
CA LEU A 92 0.67 13.13 -13.07
C LEU A 92 0.87 14.25 -12.05
N ALA A 93 0.77 13.95 -10.76
CA ALA A 93 0.96 14.93 -9.69
C ALA A 93 2.38 15.54 -9.72
N ARG A 94 3.41 14.76 -10.07
CA ARG A 94 4.77 15.29 -10.23
C ARG A 94 4.88 16.27 -11.38
N LYS A 95 4.25 15.98 -12.52
CA LYS A 95 4.23 16.86 -13.70
C LYS A 95 3.49 18.17 -13.42
N GLU A 96 2.37 18.11 -12.69
CA GLU A 96 1.62 19.30 -12.28
C GLU A 96 2.43 20.22 -11.37
N ASN A 97 3.19 19.66 -10.42
CA ASN A 97 4.06 20.43 -9.52
C ASN A 97 5.31 21.04 -10.19
N MET A 98 5.61 20.66 -11.43
CA MET A 98 6.74 21.20 -12.21
C MET A 98 6.34 22.36 -13.13
N ASN A 99 5.03 22.61 -13.29
CA ASN A 99 4.47 23.71 -14.07
C ASN A 99 4.06 24.87 -13.17
#